data_AF-A0A831NNT3-F1
#
_entry.id   AF-A0A831NNT3-F1
#
_cell.length_a   1.000
_cell.length_b   1.000
_cell.length_c   1.000
_cell.angle_alpha   90.00
_cell.angle_beta   90.00
_cell.angle_gamma   90.00
#
_symmetry.space_group_name_H-M   'P 1'
#
loop_
_entity.id
_entity.type
_entity.pdbx_description
1 polymer ?
#
loop_
_entity_poly.entity_id
_entity_poly.type
_entity_poly.pdbx_seq_one_letter_code
_entity_poly.pdbx_strand_id
1 'polypeptide(L)' 'MPVPRYWRYQDQRYNLAGSKCGVCGGVYFPQRPLCPKCHRESLGKMERVTLSGEGRIIS' A
#
# COMPACT_ATOMS: atom_id res chain seq x y z
N MET A 1 14.85 15.73 11.84
CA MET A 1 14.14 14.56 11.25
C MET A 1 13.10 14.07 12.25
N PRO A 2 11.78 14.09 11.97
CA PRO A 2 10.81 13.69 12.98
C PRO A 2 10.67 12.17 13.05
N VAL A 3 11.13 11.61 14.17
CA VAL A 3 11.04 10.19 14.54
C VAL A 3 9.65 9.56 14.31
N PRO A 4 8.51 10.24 14.58
CA PRO A 4 7.19 9.64 14.40
C PRO A 4 6.83 9.29 12.95
N ARG A 5 7.38 10.01 11.96
CA ARG A 5 7.15 9.68 10.55
C ARG A 5 7.81 8.36 10.17
N TYR A 6 9.05 8.14 10.63
CA TYR A 6 9.77 6.90 10.34
C TYR A 6 9.06 5.68 10.92
N TRP A 7 8.60 5.78 12.16
CA TRP A 7 7.86 4.71 12.82
C TRP A 7 6.57 4.32 12.07
N ARG A 8 5.80 5.32 11.61
CA ARG A 8 4.56 5.07 10.85
C ARG A 8 4.80 4.42 9.48
N TYR A 9 5.94 4.70 8.85
CA TYR A 9 6.29 4.19 7.53
C TYR A 9 7.25 2.99 7.56
N GLN A 10 7.56 2.47 8.75
CA GLN A 10 8.51 1.37 8.94
C GLN A 10 8.10 0.14 8.11
N ASP A 11 6.86 -0.33 8.28
CA ASP A 11 6.36 -1.52 7.60
C ASP A 11 6.38 -1.40 6.05
N GLN A 12 6.03 -0.22 5.54
CA GLN A 12 6.04 0.04 4.09
C GLN A 12 7.46 0.05 3.52
N ARG A 13 8.44 0.56 4.28
CA ARG A 13 9.82 0.73 3.80
C ARG A 13 10.63 -0.55 3.85
N TYR A 14 10.50 -1.34 4.92
CA TYR A 14 11.30 -2.55 5.09
C TYR A 14 10.64 -3.77 4.49
N ASN A 15 9.31 -3.91 4.63
CA ASN A 15 8.59 -5.10 4.16
C ASN A 15 7.94 -4.90 2.79
N LEU A 16 8.09 -3.73 2.17
CA LEU A 16 7.36 -3.36 0.94
C LEU A 16 5.84 -3.64 1.07
N ALA A 17 5.30 -3.40 2.27
CA ALA A 17 3.91 -3.67 2.58
C ALA A 17 3.00 -2.65 1.88
N GLY A 18 2.19 -3.15 0.95
CA GLY A 18 1.19 -2.43 0.20
C GLY A 18 -0.23 -2.77 0.64
N SER A 19 -1.18 -2.17 -0.07
CA SER A 19 -2.61 -2.45 0.07
C SER A 19 -3.18 -2.97 -1.24
N LYS A 20 -3.86 -4.11 -1.20
CA LYS A 20 -4.62 -4.66 -2.33
C LYS A 20 -6.11 -4.41 -2.09
N CYS A 21 -6.77 -3.84 -3.08
CA CYS A 21 -8.21 -3.65 -3.03
C CYS A 21 -8.92 -4.95 -3.43
N GLY A 22 -9.75 -5.51 -2.54
CA GLY A 22 -10.57 -6.69 -2.82
C GLY A 22 -11.72 -6.46 -3.81
N VAL A 23 -11.99 -5.21 -4.20
CA VAL A 23 -13.06 -4.87 -5.16
C VAL A 23 -12.53 -4.79 -6.59
N CYS A 24 -11.42 -4.08 -6.81
CA CYS A 24 -10.86 -3.89 -8.16
C CYS A 24 -9.60 -4.71 -8.44
N GLY A 25 -9.06 -5.42 -7.43
CA GLY A 25 -7.78 -6.13 -7.54
C GLY A 25 -6.56 -5.21 -7.63
N GLY A 26 -6.75 -3.89 -7.63
CA GLY A 26 -5.66 -2.92 -7.70
C GLY A 26 -4.73 -3.04 -6.50
N VAL A 27 -3.44 -3.18 -6.78
CA VAL A 27 -2.38 -3.19 -5.77
C VAL A 27 -1.77 -1.80 -5.72
N TYR A 28 -1.70 -1.22 -4.53
CA TYR A 28 -1.19 0.12 -4.31
C TYR A 28 -0.07 0.11 -3.27
N PHE A 29 0.99 0.82 -3.61
CA PHE A 29 2.10 1.12 -2.71
C PHE A 29 2.35 2.63 -2.77
N PRO A 30 2.40 3.36 -1.63
CA PRO A 30 2.35 2.88 -0.24
C PRO A 30 0.95 2.41 0.21
N GLN A 31 0.88 1.71 1.36
CA GLN A 31 -0.39 1.24 1.95
C GLN A 31 -1.37 2.41 2.14
N ARG A 32 -2.58 2.27 1.58
CA ARG A 32 -3.65 3.27 1.68
C ARG A 32 -4.87 2.66 2.37
N PRO A 33 -5.72 3.47 3.03
CA PRO A 33 -7.01 3.01 3.54
C PRO A 33 -8.13 3.07 2.50
N LEU A 34 -7.95 3.82 1.40
CA LEU A 34 -8.96 4.06 0.37
C LEU A 34 -8.37 3.80 -1.02
N CYS A 35 -9.10 3.03 -1.84
CA CYS A 35 -8.74 2.85 -3.24
C CYS A 35 -9.13 4.09 -4.06
N PRO A 36 -8.23 4.66 -4.88
CA PRO A 36 -8.54 5.81 -5.74
C PRO A 36 -9.53 5.48 -6.87
N LYS A 37 -9.73 4.20 -7.21
CA LYS A 37 -10.73 3.80 -8.22
C LYS A 37 -12.11 3.56 -7.63
N CYS A 38 -12.18 2.85 -6.51
CA CYS A 38 -13.45 2.39 -5.92
C CYS A 38 -13.96 3.30 -4.80
N HIS A 39 -13.13 4.23 -4.32
CA HIS A 39 -13.43 5.13 -3.20
C HIS A 39 -14.15 4.41 -2.04
N ARG A 40 -15.44 4.72 -1.81
CA ARG A 40 -16.24 4.20 -0.71
C ARG A 40 -16.48 2.69 -0.76
N GLU A 41 -16.55 2.09 -1.95
CA GLU A 41 -16.80 0.66 -2.09
C GLU A 41 -15.64 -0.21 -1.58
N SER A 42 -14.44 0.38 -1.50
CA SER A 42 -13.25 -0.29 -0.99
C SER A 42 -13.04 -0.18 0.52
N LEU A 43 -13.90 0.55 1.25
CA LEU A 43 -13.80 0.63 2.72
C LEU A 43 -14.04 -0.75 3.34
N GLY A 44 -13.08 -1.21 4.14
CA GLY A 44 -13.14 -2.52 4.79
C GLY A 44 -12.72 -3.71 3.91
N LYS A 45 -12.49 -3.50 2.61
CA LYS A 45 -12.05 -4.54 1.66
C LYS A 45 -10.60 -4.35 1.19
N MET A 46 -9.82 -3.55 1.93
CA MET A 46 -8.41 -3.31 1.64
C MET A 46 -7.56 -4.26 2.48
N GLU A 47 -6.86 -5.17 1.81
CA GLU A 47 -6.01 -6.17 2.44
C GLU A 47 -4.55 -5.75 2.39
N ARG A 48 -3.78 -6.11 3.43
CA ARG A 48 -2.34 -5.91 3.43
C ARG A 48 -1.68 -6.97 2.59
N VAL A 49 -0.81 -6.55 1.67
CA VAL A 49 -0.07 -7.46 0.78
C VAL A 49 1.40 -7.06 0.77
N THR A 50 2.26 -8.04 0.99
CA THR A 50 3.72 -7.91 0.85
C THR A 50 4.09 -8.06 -0.62
N LEU A 51 4.80 -7.08 -1.19
CA LEU A 51 5.30 -7.16 -2.57
C LEU A 51 6.60 -7.96 -2.62
N SER A 52 6.90 -8.62 -3.76
CA SER A 52 8.10 -9.45 -3.92
C SER A 52 9.41 -8.62 -3.99
N GLY A 53 9.32 -7.30 -4.11
CA GLY A 53 10.48 -6.40 -4.22
C GLY A 53 11.14 -6.39 -5.59
N GLU A 54 10.62 -7.18 -6.54
CA GLU A 54 11.06 -7.17 -7.93
C GLU A 54 10.41 -6.01 -8.68
N GLY A 55 11.21 -5.27 -9.46
CA GLY A 55 10.75 -4.13 -10.23
C GLY A 55 11.64 -3.88 -11.44
N ARG A 56 11.16 -3.04 -12.36
CA ARG A 56 11.92 -2.57 -13.51
C ARG A 56 12.04 -1.06 -13.43
N ILE A 57 13.12 -0.53 -13.97
CA ILE A 57 13.32 0.92 -14.11
C ILE A 57 12.35 1.41 -15.21
N ILE A 58 11.55 2.42 -14.89
CA ILE A 58 10.52 2.94 -15.80
C ILE A 58 10.99 4.20 -16.51
N SER A 59 11.78 5.07 -15.85
CA SER A 59 12.44 6.24 -16.44
C SER A 59 13.52 6.78 -15.52
#